data_AF-A0A0M3HNT0-F1
#
_entry.id   AF-A0A0M3HNT0-F1
#
_cell.length_a   1.000
_cell.length_b   1.000
_cell.length_c   1.000
_cell.angle_alpha   90.00
_cell.angle_beta   90.00
_cell.angle_gamma   90.00
#
_symmetry.space_group_name_H-M   'P 1'
#
loop_
_entity.id
_entity.type
_entity.pdbx_description
1 polymer ?
#
loop_
_entity_poly.entity_id
_entity_poly.type
_entity_poly.pdbx_seq_one_letter_code
_entity_poly.pdbx_strand_id
1 'polypeptide(L)'
;MHLSDDGYNCFFIFFTMCHIFILIISLLVHCTIANEYGEYPRFNTTVISNILNRLTDKSTYDKRLRPKYGAEPVDVGITIHVSSISAVSEVDMVCEHIASLNLFSFNKTSIE
;
A
#
# COMPACT_ATOMS: atom_id res chain seq x y z
N MET A 1 -8.92 40.55 61.65
CA MET A 1 -9.12 39.09 61.64
C MET A 1 -8.68 38.59 60.26
N HIS A 2 -7.40 38.27 60.09
CA HIS A 2 -6.86 37.64 58.89
C HIS A 2 -5.74 36.73 59.39
N LEU A 3 -6.10 35.48 59.68
CA LEU A 3 -5.19 34.47 60.19
C LEU A 3 -5.45 33.19 59.40
N SER A 4 -4.36 32.62 58.88
CA SER A 4 -4.24 31.25 58.38
C SER A 4 -4.83 30.91 57.02
N ASP A 5 -4.35 31.58 55.97
CA ASP A 5 -4.57 31.14 54.58
C ASP A 5 -3.29 30.67 53.84
N ASP A 6 -2.12 30.69 54.49
CA ASP A 6 -0.84 30.43 53.80
C ASP A 6 -0.40 28.96 53.83
N GLY A 7 -0.93 28.17 54.77
CA GLY A 7 -0.49 26.79 55.01
C GLY A 7 -1.04 25.76 54.01
N TYR A 8 -2.33 25.86 53.68
CA TYR A 8 -2.99 24.92 52.75
C TYR A 8 -2.59 25.17 51.29
N ASN A 9 -2.23 26.41 50.94
CA ASN A 9 -1.70 26.76 49.62
C ASN A 9 -0.34 26.10 49.41
N CYS A 10 0.55 26.15 50.40
CA CYS A 10 1.86 25.51 50.34
C CYS A 10 1.75 23.97 50.23
N PHE A 11 0.87 23.37 51.03
CA PHE A 11 0.59 21.94 50.95
C PHE A 11 0.06 21.55 49.57
N PHE A 12 -0.95 22.25 49.05
CA PHE A 12 -1.51 22.00 47.72
C PHE A 12 -0.47 22.15 46.59
N ILE A 13 0.44 23.12 46.71
CA ILE A 13 1.57 23.29 45.77
C ILE A 13 2.49 22.06 45.81
N PHE A 14 2.83 21.50 46.97
CA PHE A 14 3.67 20.29 47.03
C PHE A 14 3.00 19.06 46.41
N PHE A 15 1.70 18.85 46.66
CA PHE A 15 0.96 17.74 46.06
C PHE A 15 0.83 17.87 44.54
N THR A 16 0.57 19.08 44.04
CA THR A 16 0.49 19.33 42.59
C THR A 16 1.85 19.16 41.90
N MET A 17 2.94 19.62 42.51
CA MET A 17 4.30 19.40 41.99
C MET A 17 4.68 17.92 41.97
N CYS A 18 4.28 17.15 42.99
CA CYS A 18 4.51 15.71 43.04
C CYS A 18 3.72 14.97 41.93
N HIS A 19 2.44 15.30 41.74
CA HIS A 19 1.64 14.73 40.65
C HIS A 19 2.19 15.05 39.27
N ILE A 20 2.65 16.29 39.05
CA ILE A 20 3.29 16.70 37.80
C ILE A 20 4.57 15.89 37.57
N PHE A 21 5.39 15.70 38.60
CA PHE A 21 6.61 14.90 38.50
C PHE A 21 6.32 13.42 38.18
N ILE A 22 5.31 12.82 38.81
CA ILE A 22 4.89 11.44 38.53
C ILE A 22 4.35 11.29 37.10
N LEU A 23 3.58 12.27 36.61
CA LEU A 23 3.09 12.29 35.23
C LEU A 23 4.23 12.44 34.22
N ILE A 24 5.23 13.28 34.50
CA ILE A 24 6.43 13.44 33.68
C ILE A 24 7.22 12.13 33.61
N ILE A 25 7.47 11.46 34.74
CA ILE A 25 8.16 10.17 34.76
C ILE A 25 7.35 9.12 34.01
N SER A 26 6.04 9.06 34.20
CA SER A 26 5.17 8.14 33.49
C SER A 26 5.21 8.39 31.98
N LEU A 27 5.19 9.64 31.53
CA LEU A 27 5.29 10.00 30.11
C LEU A 27 6.67 9.66 29.54
N LEU A 28 7.75 9.91 30.29
CA LEU A 28 9.11 9.53 29.89
C LEU A 28 9.26 8.01 29.75
N VAL A 29 8.71 7.24 30.70
CA VAL A 29 8.69 5.77 30.63
C VAL A 29 7.90 5.31 29.40
N HIS A 30 6.68 5.81 29.17
CA HIS A 30 5.92 5.47 27.95
C HIS A 30 6.68 5.86 26.66
N CYS A 31 7.41 6.97 26.65
CA CYS A 31 8.21 7.40 25.50
C CYS A 31 9.41 6.46 25.26
N THR A 32 10.04 5.96 26.32
CA THR A 32 11.14 4.99 26.21
C THR A 32 10.65 3.63 25.70
N ILE A 33 9.49 3.13 26.17
CA ILE A 33 9.01 1.81 25.76
C ILE A 33 8.28 1.87 24.40
N ALA A 34 7.71 3.01 23.99
CA ALA A 34 7.17 3.19 22.63
C ALA A 34 8.22 3.03 21.53
N ASN A 35 9.50 3.28 21.82
CA ASN A 35 10.61 3.00 20.90
C ASN A 35 10.95 1.50 20.81
N GLU A 36 10.51 0.69 21.77
CA GLU A 36 10.78 -0.76 21.85
C GLU A 36 9.61 -1.59 21.30
N TYR A 37 8.38 -1.07 21.38
CA TYR A 37 7.19 -1.73 20.83
C TYR A 37 7.05 -1.50 19.32
N GLY A 38 7.70 -2.36 18.55
CA GLY A 38 7.15 -2.80 17.28
C GLY A 38 8.00 -2.48 16.07
N GLU A 39 9.19 -3.07 15.99
CA GLU A 39 9.73 -3.44 14.69
C GLU A 39 8.90 -4.61 14.14
N TYR A 40 7.78 -4.28 13.49
CA TYR A 40 7.11 -5.21 12.58
C TYR A 40 8.16 -5.82 11.67
N PRO A 41 8.05 -7.10 11.26
CA PRO A 41 8.98 -7.70 10.33
C PRO A 41 9.03 -6.85 9.05
N ARG A 42 10.04 -5.99 8.97
CA ARG A 42 10.20 -5.04 7.88
C ARG A 42 10.65 -5.87 6.70
N PHE A 43 9.74 -6.10 5.76
CA PHE A 43 10.09 -6.73 4.50
C PHE A 43 11.30 -6.00 3.91
N ASN A 44 12.32 -6.75 3.54
CA ASN A 44 13.56 -6.18 3.03
C ASN A 44 13.32 -5.60 1.63
N THR A 45 12.89 -4.34 1.58
CA THR A 45 12.61 -3.61 0.35
C THR A 45 13.85 -3.48 -0.53
N THR A 46 15.05 -3.54 0.03
CA THR A 46 16.32 -3.52 -0.72
C THR A 46 16.46 -4.74 -1.63
N VAL A 47 16.05 -5.91 -1.14
CA VAL A 47 16.06 -7.15 -1.96
C VAL A 47 15.08 -7.04 -3.11
N ILE A 48 13.87 -6.53 -2.83
CA ILE A 48 12.83 -6.32 -3.87
C ILE A 48 13.34 -5.34 -4.93
N SER A 49 13.88 -4.20 -4.51
CA SER A 49 14.45 -3.20 -5.42
C SER A 49 15.60 -3.77 -6.27
N ASN A 50 16.49 -4.56 -5.67
CA ASN A 50 17.58 -5.20 -6.41
C ASN A 50 17.08 -6.17 -7.49
N ILE A 51 16.02 -6.92 -7.21
CA ILE A 51 15.42 -7.84 -8.19
C ILE A 51 14.78 -7.05 -9.34
N LEU A 52 13.97 -6.02 -9.03
CA LEU A 52 13.29 -5.19 -10.03
C LEU A 52 14.28 -4.45 -10.94
N ASN A 53 15.38 -3.96 -10.37
CA ASN A 53 16.45 -3.30 -11.12
C ASN A 53 17.11 -4.25 -12.12
N ARG A 54 17.32 -5.53 -11.76
CA ARG A 54 17.89 -6.53 -12.68
C ARG A 54 16.93 -6.90 -13.80
N LEU A 55 15.63 -6.95 -13.53
CA LEU A 55 14.61 -7.32 -14.53
C LEU A 55 14.31 -6.17 -15.52
N THR A 56 14.51 -4.92 -15.10
CA THR A 56 14.16 -3.72 -15.88
C THR A 56 15.40 -3.01 -16.43
N ASP A 57 16.58 -3.61 -16.32
CA ASP A 57 17.80 -2.99 -16.84
C ASP A 57 17.71 -2.87 -18.38
N LYS A 58 17.78 -1.63 -18.87
CA LYS A 58 17.63 -1.29 -20.29
C LYS A 58 18.75 -1.86 -21.17
N SER A 59 19.88 -2.23 -20.57
CA SER A 59 20.97 -2.89 -21.28
C SER A 59 20.58 -4.28 -21.80
N THR A 60 19.68 -4.96 -21.09
CA THR A 60 19.32 -6.36 -21.30
C THR A 60 17.85 -6.54 -21.70
N TYR A 61 16.96 -5.66 -21.25
CA TYR A 61 15.52 -5.68 -21.56
C TYR A 61 15.12 -4.51 -22.46
N ASP A 62 14.77 -4.79 -23.72
CA ASP A 62 14.15 -3.82 -24.63
C ASP A 62 12.67 -4.18 -24.86
N LYS A 63 11.77 -3.34 -24.31
CA LYS A 63 10.32 -3.49 -24.45
C LYS A 63 9.78 -3.30 -25.87
N ARG A 64 10.58 -2.73 -26.78
CA ARG A 64 10.18 -2.52 -28.19
C ARG A 64 10.28 -3.81 -29.00
N LEU A 65 11.09 -4.76 -28.53
CA LEU A 65 11.27 -6.04 -29.19
C LEU A 65 10.25 -7.03 -28.66
N ARG A 66 9.63 -7.78 -29.58
CA ARG A 66 8.83 -8.94 -29.22
C ARG A 66 9.71 -9.94 -28.47
N PRO A 67 9.21 -10.62 -27.43
CA PRO A 67 9.90 -11.77 -26.86
C PRO A 67 10.30 -12.75 -27.97
N LYS A 68 11.53 -13.30 -27.89
CA LYS A 68 12.11 -14.17 -28.93
C LYS A 68 12.08 -13.55 -30.35
N TYR A 69 12.43 -12.27 -30.47
CA TYR A 69 12.47 -11.59 -31.78
C TYR A 69 13.31 -12.36 -32.81
N GLY A 70 12.74 -12.63 -33.98
CA GLY A 70 13.39 -13.41 -35.05
C GLY A 70 13.30 -14.93 -34.92
N ALA A 71 12.66 -15.46 -33.86
CA ALA A 71 12.36 -16.89 -33.72
C ALA A 71 10.85 -17.16 -33.97
N GLU A 72 10.38 -18.32 -33.49
CA GLU A 72 8.98 -18.74 -33.58
C GLU A 72 7.99 -17.70 -33.01
N PRO A 73 6.76 -17.64 -33.54
CA PRO A 73 5.69 -16.82 -32.99
C PRO A 73 5.46 -17.06 -31.49
N VAL A 74 5.07 -16.01 -30.78
CA VAL A 74 4.79 -16.10 -29.34
C VAL A 74 3.34 -16.51 -29.14
N ASP A 75 3.15 -17.62 -28.43
CA ASP A 75 1.83 -18.06 -28.00
C ASP A 75 1.28 -17.13 -26.92
N VAL A 76 0.20 -16.42 -27.24
CA VAL A 76 -0.49 -15.55 -26.30
C VAL A 76 -1.83 -16.17 -25.90
N GLY A 77 -1.99 -16.45 -24.61
CA GLY A 77 -3.26 -16.84 -24.03
C GLY A 77 -4.11 -15.61 -23.75
N ILE A 78 -5.13 -15.37 -24.58
CA ILE A 78 -6.06 -14.26 -24.38
C ILE A 78 -7.26 -14.76 -23.58
N THR A 79 -7.52 -14.12 -22.44
CA THR A 79 -8.74 -14.36 -21.66
C THR A 79 -9.51 -13.07 -21.54
N ILE A 80 -10.72 -13.02 -22.10
CA ILE A 80 -11.57 -11.83 -22.04
C ILE A 80 -12.66 -12.11 -21.02
N HIS A 81 -12.66 -11.32 -19.97
CA HIS A 81 -13.77 -11.28 -19.04
C HIS A 81 -14.75 -10.21 -19.52
N VAL A 82 -15.67 -10.61 -20.41
CA VAL A 82 -16.72 -9.72 -20.89
C VAL A 82 -17.73 -9.72 -19.83
N SER A 83 -17.72 -8.65 -19.07
CA SER A 83 -18.57 -8.71 -17.95
C SER A 83 -20.11 -8.77 -18.43
N SER A 84 -20.63 -7.97 -19.36
CA SER A 84 -22.03 -7.76 -19.79
C SER A 84 -22.01 -7.13 -21.17
N ILE A 85 -23.16 -6.94 -21.78
CA ILE A 85 -23.21 -6.36 -23.12
C ILE A 85 -24.35 -5.35 -23.04
N SER A 86 -24.05 -4.07 -23.26
CA SER A 86 -25.08 -3.03 -23.31
C SER A 86 -25.77 -3.03 -24.68
N ALA A 87 -26.67 -2.06 -24.89
CA ALA A 87 -27.51 -2.01 -26.09
C ALA A 87 -26.70 -2.09 -27.39
N VAL A 88 -27.21 -2.91 -28.32
CA VAL A 88 -26.70 -3.01 -29.69
C VAL A 88 -27.52 -2.07 -30.56
N SER A 89 -26.85 -1.11 -31.22
CA SER A 89 -27.50 -0.29 -32.25
C SER A 89 -27.44 -1.06 -33.57
N GLU A 90 -28.60 -1.47 -34.09
CA GLU A 90 -28.72 -2.14 -35.39
C GLU A 90 -28.47 -1.17 -36.56
N VAL A 91 -28.77 0.11 -36.36
CA VAL A 91 -28.60 1.16 -37.37
C VAL A 91 -27.14 1.57 -37.49
N ASP A 92 -26.44 1.67 -36.36
CA ASP A 92 -25.05 2.10 -36.32
C ASP A 92 -24.06 0.93 -36.31
N MET A 93 -24.54 -0.31 -36.20
CA MET A 93 -23.76 -1.55 -36.11
C MET A 93 -22.68 -1.52 -35.01
N VAL A 94 -22.94 -0.78 -33.94
CA VAL A 94 -22.07 -0.72 -32.76
C VAL A 94 -22.79 -1.30 -31.56
N CYS A 95 -22.07 -2.15 -30.84
CA CYS A 95 -22.44 -2.54 -29.49
C CYS A 95 -21.70 -1.59 -28.55
N GLU A 96 -22.43 -0.79 -27.78
CA GLU A 96 -21.80 -0.07 -26.67
C GLU A 96 -21.38 -1.12 -25.63
N HIS A 97 -20.25 -0.92 -24.97
CA HIS A 97 -19.67 -1.91 -24.06
C HIS A 97 -19.67 -1.36 -22.64
N ILE A 98 -20.71 -1.63 -21.85
CA ILE A 98 -20.46 -1.97 -20.45
C ILE A 98 -20.68 -3.45 -20.31
N ALA A 99 -19.58 -4.07 -19.89
CA ALA A 99 -19.53 -5.44 -19.59
C ALA A 99 -19.34 -5.70 -18.07
N SER A 100 -20.38 -6.22 -17.33
CA SER A 100 -20.63 -6.81 -15.96
C SER A 100 -20.98 -8.37 -15.84
N LEU A 101 -19.95 -9.21 -15.56
CA LEU A 101 -19.54 -10.69 -15.59
C LEU A 101 -19.99 -11.82 -16.59
N ASN A 102 -19.11 -12.29 -17.52
CA ASN A 102 -18.97 -13.68 -18.04
C ASN A 102 -17.60 -13.96 -18.75
N LEU A 103 -16.94 -15.07 -18.36
CA LEU A 103 -15.61 -15.50 -18.83
C LEU A 103 -15.68 -16.17 -20.21
N PHE A 104 -15.41 -15.43 -21.29
CA PHE A 104 -15.28 -16.01 -22.64
C PHE A 104 -13.78 -16.28 -22.91
N SER A 105 -13.38 -17.55 -22.89
CA SER A 105 -11.99 -17.95 -23.14
C SER A 105 -11.77 -18.13 -24.65
N PHE A 106 -10.98 -17.23 -25.25
CA PHE A 106 -10.48 -17.42 -26.62
C PHE A 106 -9.27 -18.34 -26.58
N ASN A 107 -9.39 -19.55 -27.13
CA ASN A 107 -8.27 -20.47 -27.20
C ASN A 107 -7.27 -20.03 -28.30
N LYS A 108 -6.05 -19.70 -27.86
CA LYS A 108 -4.79 -19.54 -28.61
C LYS A 108 -4.85 -18.66 -29.88
N THR A 109 -4.34 -17.44 -29.76
CA THR A 109 -3.96 -16.59 -30.91
C THR A 109 -2.43 -16.48 -30.96
N SER A 110 -1.82 -17.06 -31.99
CA SER A 110 -0.40 -16.89 -32.30
C SER A 110 -0.22 -15.54 -33.01
N ILE A 111 0.71 -14.71 -32.51
CA ILE A 111 1.01 -13.40 -33.11
C ILE A 111 2.33 -13.54 -33.89
N GLU A 112 2.25 -13.44 -35.22
CA GLU A 112 3.38 -13.54 -36.17
C GLU A 112 4.40 -12.41 -36.08
#